data_AF-A0A3D4UMC6-F1
#
_entry.id   AF-A0A3D4UMC6-F1
#
_cell.length_a   1.000
_cell.length_b   1.000
_cell.length_c   1.000
_cell.angle_alpha   90.00
_cell.angle_beta   90.00
_cell.angle_gamma   90.00
#
_symmetry.space_group_name_H-M   'P 1'
#
loop_
_entity.id
_entity.type
_entity.pdbx_description
1 polymer ?
#
loop_
_entity_poly.entity_id
_entity_poly.type
_entity_poly.pdbx_seq_one_letter_code
_entity_poly.pdbx_strand_id
1 'polypeptide(L)'
;STMQTPDQNIDAYIPINVAIERFGDISVTRSSGSRSRELVELHQLIVQVDSIDHVESTAAAIDRMLELNHPKKDYSMSVPLALLRQAEATQRTFNIVLGSIAGISLLI
;
A
#
# COMPACT_ATOMS: atom_id res chain seq x y z
N SER A 1 -9.33 8.56 6.77
CA SER A 1 -9.71 7.19 6.45
C SER A 1 -8.64 6.25 6.96
N THR A 2 -8.97 5.39 7.92
CA THR A 2 -8.02 4.47 8.57
C THR A 2 -7.66 3.37 7.57
N MET A 3 -6.38 3.20 7.25
CA MET A 3 -5.93 2.06 6.43
C MET A 3 -6.20 0.78 7.23
N GLN A 4 -7.14 -0.05 6.79
CA GLN A 4 -7.27 -1.40 7.32
C GLN A 4 -6.02 -2.17 6.89
N THR A 5 -5.16 -2.48 7.85
CA THR A 5 -4.06 -3.42 7.64
C THR A 5 -4.69 -4.81 7.52
N PRO A 6 -4.42 -5.54 6.43
CA PRO A 6 -4.76 -6.97 6.36
C PRO A 6 -4.06 -7.72 7.50
N ASP A 7 -4.50 -8.95 7.76
CA ASP A 7 -3.92 -9.89 8.74
C ASP A 7 -4.48 -9.73 10.16
N GLN A 8 -5.80 -9.47 10.23
CA GLN A 8 -6.53 -9.60 11.48
C GLN A 8 -6.95 -11.05 11.70
N ASN A 9 -7.04 -11.51 12.95
CA ASN A 9 -7.50 -12.87 13.30
C ASN A 9 -8.91 -13.22 12.79
N ILE A 10 -9.67 -12.25 12.30
CA ILE A 10 -11.01 -12.40 11.75
C ILE A 10 -11.03 -12.44 10.22
N ASP A 11 -9.87 -12.27 9.57
CA ASP A 11 -9.75 -12.25 8.12
C ASP A 11 -9.73 -13.69 7.56
N ALA A 12 -10.48 -13.91 6.49
CA ALA A 12 -10.47 -15.15 5.73
C ALA A 12 -9.81 -14.92 4.38
N TYR A 13 -8.81 -15.72 4.05
CA TYR A 13 -8.08 -15.62 2.78
C TYR A 13 -8.55 -16.71 1.82
N ILE A 14 -8.91 -16.30 0.62
CA ILE A 14 -9.18 -17.18 -0.51
C ILE A 14 -8.30 -16.77 -1.69
N PRO A 15 -7.77 -17.73 -2.47
CA PRO A 15 -7.07 -17.40 -3.71
C PRO A 15 -7.96 -16.59 -4.65
N ILE A 16 -7.40 -15.55 -5.29
CA ILE A 16 -8.18 -14.65 -6.14
C ILE A 16 -8.84 -15.37 -7.32
N ASN A 17 -8.19 -16.38 -7.90
CA ASN A 17 -8.78 -17.20 -8.95
C ASN A 17 -10.03 -17.94 -8.46
N VAL A 18 -10.02 -18.44 -7.22
CA VAL A 18 -11.20 -19.07 -6.59
C VAL A 18 -12.29 -18.04 -6.36
N ALA A 19 -11.94 -16.83 -5.91
CA ALA A 19 -12.90 -15.75 -5.71
C ALA A 19 -13.59 -15.36 -7.04
N ILE A 20 -12.81 -15.16 -8.10
CA ILE A 20 -13.29 -14.82 -9.45
C ILE A 20 -14.18 -15.94 -10.00
N GLU A 21 -13.75 -17.20 -9.93
CA GLU A 21 -14.52 -18.35 -10.44
C GLU A 21 -15.82 -18.57 -9.66
N ARG A 22 -15.78 -18.40 -8.32
CA ARG A 22 -16.90 -18.74 -7.44
C ARG A 22 -17.94 -17.64 -7.32
N PHE A 23 -17.52 -16.37 -7.30
CA PHE A 23 -18.39 -15.22 -7.03
C PHE A 23 -18.61 -14.34 -8.26
N GLY A 24 -17.74 -14.40 -9.28
CA GLY A 24 -17.74 -13.47 -10.42
C GLY A 24 -17.54 -12.01 -9.98
N ASP A 25 -17.60 -11.07 -10.93
CA ASP A 25 -17.46 -9.63 -10.65
C ASP A 25 -18.69 -8.99 -9.97
N ILE A 26 -19.74 -9.76 -9.68
CA ILE A 26 -21.05 -9.21 -9.30
C ILE A 26 -21.21 -9.26 -7.78
N SER A 27 -21.03 -8.11 -7.11
CA SER A 27 -21.55 -7.91 -5.76
C SER A 27 -23.08 -7.89 -5.82
N VAL A 28 -23.73 -8.98 -5.39
CA VAL A 28 -25.19 -9.06 -5.30
C VAL A 28 -25.63 -8.65 -3.90
N THR A 29 -25.74 -7.35 -3.65
CA THR A 29 -26.42 -6.83 -2.46
C THR A 29 -27.94 -6.92 -2.69
N ARG A 30 -28.60 -7.95 -2.16
CA ARG A 30 -30.08 -8.03 -2.14
C ARG A 30 -30.62 -7.15 -1.01
N SER A 31 -30.91 -5.89 -1.33
CA SER A 31 -31.73 -5.00 -0.52
C SER A 31 -33.19 -5.04 -1.02
N SER A 32 -34.15 -5.10 -0.09
CA SER A 32 -35.60 -5.15 -0.31
C SER A 32 -36.07 -4.22 -1.45
N GLY A 33 -36.36 -4.79 -2.63
CA GLY A 33 -37.09 -4.11 -3.72
C GLY A 33 -36.26 -3.41 -4.81
N SER A 34 -34.93 -3.37 -4.73
CA SER A 34 -34.08 -2.77 -5.75
C SER A 34 -32.88 -3.68 -6.07
N ARG A 35 -32.75 -4.10 -7.33
CA ARG A 35 -31.64 -4.92 -7.82
C ARG A 35 -30.58 -3.99 -8.42
N SER A 36 -29.63 -3.51 -7.60
CA SER A 36 -28.42 -2.90 -8.12
C SER A 36 -27.39 -3.99 -8.39
N ARG A 37 -26.81 -4.01 -9.60
CA ARG A 37 -25.68 -4.87 -9.97
C ARG A 37 -24.51 -3.94 -10.21
N GLU A 38 -23.56 -3.94 -9.29
CA GLU A 38 -22.29 -3.23 -9.46
C GLU A 38 -21.21 -4.27 -9.75
N LEU A 39 -20.56 -4.13 -10.89
CA LEU A 39 -19.39 -4.92 -11.28
C LEU A 39 -18.18 -4.27 -10.62
N VAL A 40 -17.54 -4.93 -9.67
CA VAL A 40 -16.31 -4.42 -9.04
C VAL A 40 -15.22 -5.49 -9.17
N GLU A 41 -14.33 -5.31 -10.15
CA GLU A 41 -13.26 -6.26 -10.48
C GLU A 41 -12.16 -6.31 -9.41
N LEU A 42 -11.82 -5.18 -8.76
CA LEU A 42 -10.85 -5.14 -7.67
C LEU A 42 -11.12 -3.97 -6.71
N HIS A 43 -11.31 -4.26 -5.42
CA HIS A 43 -11.60 -3.24 -4.40
C HIS A 43 -10.32 -2.61 -3.82
N GLN A 44 -9.22 -3.36 -3.76
CA GLN A 44 -7.99 -2.94 -3.14
C GLN A 44 -6.80 -3.69 -3.75
N LEU A 45 -5.71 -2.95 -3.99
CA LEU A 45 -4.44 -3.50 -4.42
C LEU A 45 -3.36 -3.07 -3.42
N ILE A 46 -2.60 -4.05 -2.92
CA ILE A 46 -1.48 -3.80 -2.01
C ILE A 46 -0.20 -4.06 -2.79
N VAL A 47 0.63 -3.04 -2.93
CA VAL A 47 1.91 -3.12 -3.63
C VAL A 47 3.02 -3.25 -2.61
N GLN A 48 3.82 -4.31 -2.74
CA GLN A 48 5.08 -4.43 -2.02
C GLN A 48 6.22 -3.91 -2.90
N VAL A 49 7.05 -3.05 -2.32
CA VAL A 49 8.26 -2.51 -2.96
C VAL A 49 9.48 -3.19 -2.36
N ASP A 50 10.54 -3.35 -3.15
CA ASP A 50 11.77 -4.03 -2.77
C ASP A 50 12.59 -3.28 -1.71
N SER A 51 12.58 -1.95 -1.74
CA SER A 51 13.27 -1.06 -0.79
C SER A 51 12.44 0.17 -0.42
N ILE A 52 12.66 0.69 0.79
CA ILE A 52 12.09 1.94 1.30
C ILE A 52 12.44 3.12 0.38
N ASP A 53 13.67 3.15 -0.14
CA ASP A 53 14.17 4.23 -1.01
C ASP A 53 13.44 4.29 -2.36
N HIS A 54 12.85 3.17 -2.79
CA HIS A 54 12.12 3.07 -4.04
C HIS A 54 10.62 3.33 -3.89
N VAL A 55 10.11 3.54 -2.66
CA VAL A 55 8.66 3.67 -2.43
C VAL A 55 8.10 4.93 -3.12
N GLU A 56 8.78 6.07 -3.01
CA GLU A 56 8.30 7.33 -3.62
C GLU A 56 8.30 7.25 -5.15
N SER A 57 9.39 6.75 -5.75
CA SER A 57 9.50 6.61 -7.21
C SER A 57 8.49 5.59 -7.76
N THR A 58 8.28 4.48 -7.06
CA THR A 58 7.30 3.46 -7.44
C THR A 58 5.88 4.00 -7.33
N ALA A 59 5.55 4.74 -6.26
CA ALA A 59 4.25 5.37 -6.10
C ALA A 59 3.95 6.36 -7.23
N ALA A 60 4.92 7.20 -7.59
CA ALA A 60 4.79 8.14 -8.71
C ALA A 60 4.59 7.43 -10.06
N ALA A 61 5.29 6.32 -10.29
CA ALA A 61 5.11 5.50 -11.48
C ALA A 61 3.72 4.87 -11.55
N ILE A 62 3.21 4.35 -10.43
CA ILE A 62 1.86 3.78 -10.36
C ILE A 62 0.80 4.85 -10.57
N ASP A 63 0.93 6.02 -9.94
CA ASP A 63 -0.03 7.11 -10.12
C ASP A 63 -0.08 7.56 -11.58
N ARG A 64 1.08 7.69 -12.23
CA ARG A 64 1.16 8.01 -13.65
C ARG A 64 0.53 6.93 -14.53
N MET A 65 0.74 5.66 -14.21
CA MET A 65 0.15 4.54 -14.94
C MET A 65 -1.38 4.53 -14.78
N LEU A 66 -1.89 4.82 -13.59
CA LEU A 66 -3.34 4.93 -13.34
C LEU A 66 -3.94 6.12 -14.08
N GLU A 67 -3.30 7.30 -14.06
CA GLU A 67 -3.75 8.47 -14.84
C GLU A 67 -3.91 8.19 -16.34
N LEU A 68 -3.01 7.38 -16.91
CA LEU A 68 -3.05 7.03 -18.33
C LEU A 68 -4.18 6.04 -18.67
N ASN A 69 -4.49 5.12 -17.76
CA ASN A 69 -5.49 4.09 -17.97
C ASN A 69 -6.89 4.50 -17.48
N HIS A 70 -6.98 5.48 -16.57
CA HIS A 70 -8.21 5.95 -15.93
C HIS A 70 -8.41 7.45 -16.22
N PRO A 71 -9.12 7.82 -17.30
CA PRO A 71 -9.37 9.23 -17.65
C PRO A 71 -10.24 9.95 -16.61
N LYS A 72 -10.98 9.20 -15.78
CA LYS A 72 -11.69 9.70 -14.61
C LYS A 72 -10.98 9.20 -13.36
N LYS A 73 -10.75 10.09 -12.40
CA LYS A 73 -10.09 9.76 -11.13
C LYS A 73 -11.03 8.98 -10.21
N ASP A 74 -11.06 7.67 -10.38
CA ASP A 74 -11.91 6.70 -9.68
C ASP A 74 -11.13 5.81 -8.67
N TYR A 75 -9.87 6.16 -8.41
CA TYR A 75 -8.98 5.46 -7.48
C TYR A 75 -8.45 6.37 -6.38
N SER A 76 -7.98 5.77 -5.28
CA SER A 76 -7.26 6.46 -4.21
C SER A 76 -6.02 5.66 -3.84
N MET A 77 -4.87 6.33 -3.81
CA MET A 77 -3.60 5.75 -3.39
C MET A 77 -3.19 6.37 -2.05
N SER A 78 -2.78 5.51 -1.10
CA SER A 78 -2.22 5.93 0.17
C SER A 78 -0.79 5.41 0.30
N VAL A 79 0.17 6.32 0.41
CA VAL A 79 1.59 6.00 0.62
C VAL A 79 1.97 6.40 2.04
N PRO A 80 2.53 5.51 2.86
CA PRO A 80 2.86 5.80 4.25
C PRO A 80 4.16 6.63 4.38
N LEU A 81 4.21 7.82 3.78
CA LEU A 81 5.38 8.71 3.74
C LEU A 81 5.91 9.06 5.14
N ALA A 82 5.03 9.13 6.14
CA ALA A 82 5.42 9.40 7.52
C ALA A 82 6.37 8.32 8.09
N LEU A 83 6.13 7.04 7.76
CA LEU A 83 6.99 5.94 8.19
C LEU A 83 8.33 5.95 7.45
N LEU A 84 8.34 6.31 6.16
CA LEU A 84 9.57 6.45 5.37
C LEU A 84 10.47 7.54 5.96
N ARG A 85 9.90 8.72 6.26
CA ARG A 85 10.66 9.84 6.87
C ARG A 85 11.18 9.50 8.26
N GLN A 86 10.44 8.72 9.05
CA GLN A 86 10.89 8.27 10.37
C GLN A 86 12.08 7.30 10.25
N ALA A 87 12.04 6.38 9.28
CA ALA A 87 13.15 5.47 9.01
C ALA A 87 14.41 6.24 8.59
N GLU A 88 14.28 7.21 7.67
CA GLU A 88 15.39 8.05 7.21
C GLU A 88 16.01 8.87 8.36
N ALA A 89 15.18 9.51 9.19
CA ALA A 89 15.65 10.28 10.34
C ALA A 89 16.39 9.41 11.38
N THR A 90 15.91 8.19 11.59
CA THR A 90 16.54 7.20 12.49
C THR A 90 17.91 6.80 11.95
N GLN A 91 18.01 6.48 10.66
CA GLN A 91 19.26 6.09 10.01
C GLN A 91 20.29 7.22 10.01
N ARG A 92 19.86 8.46 9.77
CA ARG A 92 20.72 9.65 9.90
C ARG A 92 21.28 9.81 11.30
N THR A 93 20.43 9.65 12.32
CA THR A 93 20.86 9.74 13.73
C THR A 93 21.88 8.64 14.05
N PHE A 94 21.65 7.42 13.57
CA PHE A 94 22.57 6.30 13.75
C PHE A 94 23.95 6.55 13.13
N ASN A 95 23.98 7.09 11.91
CA ASN A 95 25.23 7.44 11.22
C ASN A 95 26.02 8.53 11.98
N ILE A 96 25.33 9.52 12.54
CA ILE A 96 25.96 10.58 13.36
C ILE A 96 26.58 9.99 14.62
N VAL A 97 25.83 9.13 15.33
CA VAL A 97 26.31 8.48 16.57
C VAL A 97 27.51 7.59 16.26
N LEU A 98 27.43 6.75 15.23
CA LEU A 98 28.52 5.85 14.85
C LEU A 98 29.78 6.62 14.44
N GLY A 99 29.63 7.68 13.63
CA GLY A 99 30.74 8.55 13.24
C GLY A 99 31.40 9.25 14.43
N SER A 100 30.60 9.67 15.41
CA SER A 100 31.10 10.32 16.63
C SER A 100 31.88 9.35 17.52
N ILE A 101 31.38 8.11 17.70
CA ILE A 101 32.08 7.06 18.45
C ILE A 101 33.40 6.70 17.76
N ALA A 102 33.38 6.51 16.43
CA ALA A 102 34.58 6.23 15.66
C ALA A 102 35.63 7.36 15.75
N GLY A 103 35.19 8.62 15.71
CA GLY A 103 36.06 9.79 15.85
C GLY A 103 36.73 9.88 17.22
N ILE A 104 35.97 9.67 18.30
CA ILE A 104 36.52 9.62 19.66
C ILE A 104 37.51 8.46 19.78
N SER A 105 37.18 7.29 19.25
CA SER A 105 38.03 6.10 19.32
C SER A 105 39.36 6.24 18.56
N LEU A 106 39.44 7.09 17.53
CA LEU A 106 40.68 7.33 16.79
C LEU A 106 41.58 8.38 17.47
N LEU A 107 41.01 9.21 18.34
CA LEU A 107 41.74 10.25 19.09
C LEU A 107 42.61 9.67 20.22
N ILE A 108 42.29 8.45 20.68
CA ILE A 108 42.94 7.71 21.78
C ILE A 108 43.83 6.62 21.20
#